data_AF-A0A3D5SVM6-F1
#
_entry.id   AF-A0A3D5SVM6-F1
#
_cell.length_a   1.000
_cell.length_b   1.000
_cell.length_c   1.000
_cell.angle_alpha   90.00
_cell.angle_beta   90.00
_cell.angle_gamma   90.00
#
_symmetry.space_group_name_H-M   'P 1'
#
loop_
_entity.id
_entity.type
_entity.pdbx_description
1 polymer ?
#
loop_
_entity_poly.entity_id
_entity_poly.type
_entity_poly.pdbx_seq_one_letter_code
_entity_poly.pdbx_strand_id
1 'polypeptide(L)' 'RGPALGVDRYLDLMSHDKKMEAGRLRLVLLARIGEALVHAGAPEAEIRAAIAARSADHSRQ' A
#
# COMPACT_ATOMS: atom_id res chain seq x y z
N ARG A 1 -2.15 -12.49 6.69
CA ARG A 1 -2.55 -12.58 5.26
C ARG A 1 -3.71 -11.63 5.08
N GLY A 2 -3.67 -10.77 4.05
CA GLY A 2 -4.74 -9.81 3.78
C GLY A 2 -5.86 -10.42 2.92
N PRO A 3 -7.03 -9.75 2.83
CA PRO A 3 -8.07 -10.04 1.86
C PRO A 3 -7.52 -10.25 0.44
N ALA A 4 -8.09 -11.21 -0.29
CA ALA A 4 -7.71 -11.51 -1.67
C ALA A 4 -8.40 -10.52 -2.63
N LEU A 5 -8.00 -9.25 -2.59
CA LEU A 5 -8.60 -8.18 -3.42
C LEU A 5 -7.82 -7.90 -4.71
N GLY A 6 -6.60 -8.44 -4.84
CA GLY A 6 -5.68 -8.06 -5.91
C GLY A 6 -5.02 -6.69 -5.68
N VAL A 7 -3.84 -6.50 -6.28
CA VAL A 7 -2.99 -5.31 -6.04
C VAL A 7 -3.67 -4.01 -6.50
N ASP A 8 -4.29 -4.02 -7.67
CA ASP A 8 -4.92 -2.82 -8.24
C ASP A 8 -6.09 -2.31 -7.38
N ARG A 9 -6.90 -3.23 -6.84
CA ARG A 9 -8.01 -2.85 -5.96
C ARG A 9 -7.50 -2.27 -4.64
N TYR A 10 -6.38 -2.77 -4.12
CA TYR A 10 -5.75 -2.17 -2.94
C TYR A 10 -5.28 -0.74 -3.22
N LEU A 11 -4.63 -0.50 -4.36
CA LEU A 11 -4.17 0.83 -4.73
C LEU A 11 -5.32 1.81 -4.96
N ASP A 12 -6.39 1.36 -5.60
CA ASP A 12 -7.62 2.14 -5.80
C ASP A 12 -8.31 2.50 -4.47
N LEU A 13 -8.28 1.60 -3.49
CA LEU A 13 -8.79 1.92 -2.14
C LEU A 13 -7.86 2.89 -1.39
N MET A 14 -6.54 2.74 -1.56
CA MET A 14 -5.55 3.62 -0.93
C MET A 14 -5.55 5.04 -1.53
N SER A 15 -5.92 5.20 -2.81
CA SER A 15 -5.97 6.51 -3.48
C SER A 15 -7.10 7.41 -2.99
N HIS A 16 -8.13 6.83 -2.37
CA HIS A 16 -9.23 7.57 -1.75
C HIS A 16 -9.01 7.86 -0.25
N ASP A 17 -7.89 7.43 0.34
CA ASP A 17 -7.58 7.71 1.74
C ASP A 17 -7.18 9.18 1.96
N LYS A 18 -7.49 9.72 3.14
CA LYS A 18 -7.17 11.10 3.52
C LYS A 18 -5.65 11.38 3.61
N LYS A 19 -4.80 10.35 3.47
CA LYS A 19 -3.34 10.44 3.41
C LYS A 19 -2.76 10.71 2.02
N MET A 20 -3.60 11.03 1.04
CA MET A 20 -3.14 11.60 -0.23
C MET A 20 -2.89 13.11 -0.07
N GLU A 21 -1.64 13.56 -0.25
CA GLU A 21 -1.31 14.98 -0.42
C GLU A 21 -0.65 15.21 -1.78
N ALA A 22 -1.14 16.20 -2.53
CA ALA A 22 -0.63 16.56 -3.87
C ALA A 22 -0.53 15.38 -4.86
N GLY A 23 -1.42 14.39 -4.76
CA GLY A 23 -1.45 13.21 -5.63
C GLY A 23 -0.43 12.12 -5.28
N ARG A 24 0.20 12.19 -4.10
CA ARG A 24 1.17 11.19 -3.63
C ARG A 24 0.65 10.44 -2.43
N LEU A 25 0.75 9.11 -2.47
CA LEU A 25 0.40 8.26 -1.34
C LEU A 25 1.40 8.47 -0.20
N ARG A 26 0.90 8.84 0.98
CA ARG A 26 1.71 8.90 2.20
C ARG A 26 1.60 7.59 2.96
N LEU A 27 2.75 6.95 3.15
CA LEU A 27 2.88 5.70 3.90
C LEU A 27 3.35 5.99 5.32
N VAL A 28 2.86 5.20 6.27
CA VAL A 28 3.48 5.12 7.60
C VAL A 28 4.39 3.90 7.58
N LEU A 29 5.69 4.12 7.65
CA LEU A 29 6.71 3.06 7.60
C LEU A 29 7.40 2.95 8.95
N LEU A 30 7.76 1.72 9.34
CA LEU A 30 8.57 1.48 10.53
C LEU A 30 10.05 1.56 10.16
N ALA A 31 10.78 2.49 10.77
CA ALA A 31 12.23 2.59 10.59
C ALA A 31 12.96 1.54 11.44
N ARG A 32 12.45 1.31 12.65
CA ARG A 32 12.88 0.27 13.59
C ARG A 32 11.76 -0.02 14.58
N ILE A 33 11.92 -1.06 15.40
CA ILE A 33 10.95 -1.36 16.47
C ILE A 33 10.84 -0.14 17.38
N GLY A 34 9.61 0.36 17.56
CA GLY A 34 9.32 1.54 18.37
C GLY A 34 9.45 2.88 17.64
N GLU A 35 9.84 2.91 16.36
CA GLU A 35 9.94 4.15 15.58
C GLU A 35 9.22 4.04 14.23
N ALA A 36 8.34 5.00 13.95
CA ALA A 36 7.61 5.12 12.70
C ALA A 36 7.83 6.51 12.08
N LEU A 37 7.85 6.57 10.75
CA LEU A 37 7.91 7.82 9.99
C LEU A 37 6.80 7.87 8.94
N VAL A 38 6.45 9.08 8.53
CA VAL A 38 5.56 9.29 7.38
C VAL A 38 6.42 9.53 6.16
N HIS A 39 6.30 8.65 5.16
CA HIS A 39 7.04 8.73 3.91
C HIS A 39 6.10 9.09 2.77
N ALA A 40 6.47 10.10 1.98
CA ALA A 40 5.77 10.50 0.76
C ALA A 40 6.70 10.29 -0.43
N GLY A 41 6.30 9.45 -1.39
CA GLY A 41 7.08 9.23 -2.62
C GLY A 41 7.76 7.86 -2.75
N ALA A 42 7.28 6.83 -2.05
CA ALA A 42 7.69 5.47 -2.36
C ALA A 42 7.30 5.11 -3.81
N PRO A 43 8.17 4.44 -4.59
CA PRO A 43 7.83 4.02 -5.95
C PRO A 43 6.60 3.11 -5.97
N GLU A 44 5.68 3.34 -6.90
CA GLU A 44 4.46 2.52 -7.00
C GLU A 44 4.78 1.03 -7.18
N ALA A 45 5.85 0.70 -7.91
CA ALA A 45 6.31 -0.68 -8.10
C ALA A 45 6.64 -1.39 -6.78
N GLU A 46 7.26 -0.69 -5.81
CA GLU A 46 7.58 -1.25 -4.50
C GLU A 46 6.33 -1.47 -3.65
N ILE A 47 5.39 -0.52 -3.71
CA ILE A 47 4.09 -0.64 -3.03
C ILE A 47 3.32 -1.85 -3.58
N ARG A 48 3.28 -2.00 -4.91
CA ARG A 48 2.66 -3.14 -5.61
C ARG A 48 3.27 -4.46 -5.16
N ALA A 49 4.61 -4.56 -5.14
CA ALA A 49 5.31 -5.77 -4.72
C ALA A 49 5.02 -6.13 -3.26
N ALA A 50 4.98 -5.14 -2.36
CA ALA A 50 4.68 -5.35 -0.95
C ALA A 50 3.24 -5.87 -0.73
N ILE A 51 2.27 -5.33 -1.47
CA ILE A 51 0.87 -5.79 -1.43
C ILE A 51 0.78 -7.22 -2.00
N ALA A 52 1.37 -7.48 -3.17
CA ALA A 52 1.34 -8.80 -3.81
C ALA A 52 1.93 -9.91 -2.92
N ALA A 53 2.97 -9.60 -2.15
CA ALA A 53 3.58 -10.56 -1.23
C ALA A 53 2.63 -11.02 -0.10
N ARG A 54 1.55 -10.28 0.20
CA ARG A 54 0.71 -10.48 1.39
C ARG A 54 -0.79 -10.62 1.11
N SER A 55 -1.24 -10.30 -0.10
CA SER A 55 -2.62 -10.39 -0.56
C SER A 55 -2.71 -11.45 -1.65
N ALA A 56 -3.55 -12.46 -1.48
CA ALA A 56 -3.79 -13.44 -2.53
C ALA A 56 -4.50 -12.78 -3.73
N ASP A 57 -4.23 -13.25 -4.93
CA ASP A 57 -4.82 -12.70 -6.14
C ASP A 57 -6.33 -13.01 -6.19
N HIS A 58 -7.16 -12.02 -6.54
CA HIS A 58 -8.62 -12.15 -6.57
C HIS A 58 -9.13 -12.95 -7.79
N SER A 59 -8.24 -13.40 -8.67
CA SER A 59 -8.53 -14.01 -9.97
C SER A 59 -9.13 -15.44 -9.91
N ARG A 60 -9.80 -15.82 -8.81
CA ARG A 60 -10.67 -17.00 -8.72
C ARG A 60 -11.90 -16.73 -7.87
N GLN A 61 -12.90 -16.04 -8.42
CA GLN A 61 -14.34 -16.32 -8.20
C GLN A 61 -15.10 -15.96 -9.47
#